data_AF-A0A4P8EJD5-F1
#
_entry.id   AF-A0A4P8EJD5-F1
#
_cell.length_a   1.000
_cell.length_b   1.000
_cell.length_c   1.000
_cell.angle_alpha   90.00
_cell.angle_beta   90.00
_cell.angle_gamma   90.00
#
_symmetry.space_group_name_H-M   'P 1'
#
loop_
_entity.id
_entity.type
_entity.pdbx_description
1 polymer ?
#
loop_
_entity_poly.entity_id
_entity_poly.type
_entity_poly.pdbx_seq_one_letter_code
_entity_poly.pdbx_strand_id
1 'polypeptide(L)' 'MSKPTPILANEANAAKLLDMKPAEFCALVERGHLPRGREIAPGFVRWDVDELRRIGRGDAIDGMDGVQW' A
#
# COMPACT_ATOMS: atom_id res chain seq x y z
N MET A 1 17.59 -15.82 -13.10
CA MET A 1 16.18 -15.67 -13.53
C MET A 1 15.61 -14.44 -12.83
N SER A 2 15.24 -13.42 -13.57
CA SER A 2 14.60 -12.22 -13.00
C SER A 2 13.20 -12.61 -12.51
N LYS A 3 12.93 -12.39 -11.22
CA LYS A 3 11.57 -12.60 -10.69
C LYS A 3 10.64 -11.55 -11.32
N PRO A 4 9.45 -11.93 -11.81
CA PRO A 4 8.50 -10.95 -12.31
C PRO A 4 8.15 -9.97 -11.19
N THR A 5 8.11 -8.68 -11.53
CA THR A 5 7.65 -7.63 -10.59
C THR A 5 6.13 -7.76 -10.44
N PRO A 6 5.61 -7.99 -9.23
CA PRO A 6 4.16 -8.07 -9.04
C PRO A 6 3.49 -6.73 -9.33
N ILE A 7 2.33 -6.76 -9.99
CA ILE A 7 1.42 -5.61 -10.13
C ILE A 7 0.51 -5.44 -8.90
N LEU A 8 0.26 -6.54 -8.19
CA LEU A 8 -0.56 -6.60 -6.99
C LEU A 8 0.23 -7.26 -5.85
N ALA A 9 0.21 -6.65 -4.67
CA ALA A 9 0.85 -7.15 -3.46
C ALA A 9 -0.18 -7.76 -2.49
N ASN A 10 0.18 -8.85 -1.80
CA ASN A 10 -0.48 -9.17 -0.52
C ASN A 10 0.03 -8.22 0.57
N GLU A 11 -0.60 -8.29 1.74
CA GLU A 11 -0.20 -7.58 2.96
C GLU A 11 1.31 -7.66 3.24
N ALA A 12 1.89 -8.87 3.21
CA ALA A 12 3.32 -9.05 3.50
C ALA A 12 4.23 -8.31 2.51
N ASN A 13 3.94 -8.38 1.20
CA ASN A 13 4.72 -7.68 0.19
C ASN A 13 4.45 -6.16 0.23
N ALA A 14 3.23 -5.74 0.53
CA ALA A 14 2.86 -4.33 0.65
C ALA A 14 3.61 -3.67 1.82
N ALA A 15 3.62 -4.33 2.98
CA ALA A 15 4.39 -3.89 4.15
C ALA A 15 5.89 -3.84 3.85
N LYS A 16 6.43 -4.85 3.15
CA LYS A 16 7.84 -4.87 2.74
C LYS A 16 8.20 -3.74 1.76
N LEU A 17 7.30 -3.36 0.85
CA LEU A 17 7.52 -2.25 -0.06
C LEU A 17 7.67 -0.91 0.66
N LEU A 18 7.03 -0.76 1.82
CA LEU A 18 7.08 0.42 2.67
C LEU A 18 8.03 0.25 3.88
N ASP A 19 8.87 -0.79 3.86
CA ASP A 19 9.87 -1.10 4.90
C ASP A 19 9.28 -1.21 6.33
N MET A 20 8.14 -1.88 6.48
CA MET A 20 7.46 -2.09 7.77
C MET A 20 6.96 -3.51 7.97
N LYS A 21 6.55 -3.85 9.20
CA LYS A 21 5.96 -5.16 9.51
C LYS A 21 4.52 -5.24 8.98
N PRO A 22 4.03 -6.44 8.60
CA PRO A 22 2.65 -6.62 8.13
C PRO A 22 1.58 -6.11 9.11
N ALA A 23 1.80 -6.30 10.42
CA ALA A 23 0.89 -5.81 11.45
C ALA A 23 0.84 -4.27 11.53
N GLU A 24 1.96 -3.58 11.32
CA GLU A 24 2.02 -2.11 11.30
C GLU A 24 1.30 -1.59 10.06
N PHE A 25 1.54 -2.21 8.92
CA PHE A 25 0.83 -1.91 7.68
C PHE A 25 -0.69 -2.06 7.83
N CYS A 26 -1.16 -3.19 8.39
CA CYS A 26 -2.58 -3.39 8.64
C CYS A 26 -3.17 -2.35 9.57
N ALA A 27 -2.50 -2.05 10.69
CA ALA A 27 -2.97 -1.02 11.62
C ALA A 27 -3.09 0.35 10.96
N LEU A 28 -2.16 0.71 10.05
CA LEU A 28 -2.23 1.96 9.30
C LEU A 28 -3.35 1.97 8.26
N VAL A 29 -3.63 0.84 7.60
CA VAL A 29 -4.78 0.68 6.69
C VAL A 29 -6.10 0.79 7.46
N GLU A 30 -6.21 0.14 8.60
CA GLU A 30 -7.40 0.19 9.47
C GLU A 30 -7.66 1.61 10.00
N ARG A 31 -6.60 2.34 10.34
CA ARG A 31 -6.66 3.74 10.78
C ARG A 31 -6.88 4.74 9.64
N GLY A 32 -6.84 4.29 8.38
CA GLY A 32 -7.06 5.13 7.21
C GLY A 32 -5.85 5.98 6.78
N HIS A 33 -4.65 5.69 7.28
CA HIS A 33 -3.41 6.34 6.84
C HIS A 33 -2.85 5.74 5.54
N LEU A 34 -3.20 4.49 5.24
CA LEU A 34 -2.81 3.78 4.02
C LEU A 34 -4.05 3.33 3.25
N PRO A 35 -3.96 3.14 1.91
CA PRO A 35 -5.09 2.73 1.10
C PRO A 35 -5.59 1.35 1.50
N ARG A 36 -6.91 1.18 1.45
CA ARG A 36 -7.54 -0.12 1.67
C ARG A 36 -7.22 -1.07 0.51
N GLY A 37 -6.94 -2.32 0.84
CA GLY A 37 -6.73 -3.34 -0.18
C GLY A 37 -8.01 -3.58 -0.98
N ARG A 38 -7.84 -3.89 -2.26
CA ARG A 38 -8.92 -4.28 -3.18
C ARG A 38 -9.15 -5.79 -3.10
N GLU A 39 -10.38 -6.20 -2.87
CA GLU A 39 -10.78 -7.60 -3.01
C GLU A 39 -10.91 -7.95 -4.49
N ILE A 40 -10.08 -8.87 -4.98
CA ILE A 40 -10.06 -9.30 -6.40
C ILE A 40 -10.80 -10.62 -6.62
N ALA A 41 -11.00 -11.38 -5.54
CA ALA A 41 -11.79 -12.60 -5.45
C ALA A 41 -12.14 -12.81 -3.97
N PRO A 42 -13.17 -13.60 -3.62
CA PRO A 42 -13.57 -13.83 -2.24
C PRO A 42 -12.39 -14.22 -1.33
N GLY A 43 -12.08 -13.37 -0.35
CA GLY A 43 -10.97 -13.58 0.59
C GLY A 43 -9.57 -13.24 0.06
N PHE A 44 -9.45 -12.75 -1.18
CA PHE A 44 -8.18 -12.32 -1.78
C PHE A 44 -8.13 -10.80 -1.88
N VAL A 45 -7.59 -10.19 -0.82
CA VAL A 45 -7.31 -8.76 -0.76
C VAL A 45 -5.90 -8.47 -1.27
N ARG A 46 -5.78 -7.49 -2.16
CA ARG A 46 -4.52 -7.07 -2.78
C ARG A 46 -4.39 -5.56 -2.86
N TRP A 47 -3.15 -5.08 -2.75
CA TRP A 47 -2.81 -3.67 -2.94
C TRP A 47 -2.14 -3.47 -4.28
N ASP A 48 -2.45 -2.35 -4.92
CA ASP A 48 -1.80 -1.92 -6.15
C ASP A 48 -0.36 -1.48 -5.83
N VAL A 49 0.61 -2.09 -6.52
CA VAL A 49 2.03 -1.81 -6.24
C VAL A 49 2.42 -0.40 -6.69
N ASP A 50 1.80 0.13 -7.73
CA ASP A 50 2.09 1.48 -8.21
C ASP A 50 1.49 2.54 -7.28
N GLU A 51 0.32 2.31 -6.71
CA GLU A 51 -0.26 3.16 -5.66
C GLU A 51 0.64 3.22 -4.42
N LEU A 52 1.09 2.06 -3.92
CA LEU A 52 2.02 2.02 -2.76
C LEU A 52 3.34 2.73 -3.07
N ARG A 53 3.83 2.65 -4.31
CA ARG A 53 5.04 3.38 -4.74
C ARG A 53 4.83 4.89 -4.76
N ARG A 54 3.66 5.38 -5.18
CA ARG A 54 3.35 6.83 -5.14
C ARG A 54 3.35 7.35 -3.70
N ILE A 55 2.79 6.59 -2.76
CA ILE A 55 2.81 6.93 -1.33
C ILE A 55 4.24 7.03 -0.82
N GLY A 56 5.08 6.02 -1.08
CA GLY A 56 6.48 6.02 -0.65
C GLY A 56 7.34 7.13 -1.26
N ARG A 57 6.97 7.66 -2.44
CA ARG A 57 7.64 8.79 -3.09
C ARG A 57 7.17 10.16 -2.60
N GLY A 58 6.06 10.22 -1.87
CA GLY A 58 5.39 11.48 -1.53
C GLY A 58 4.50 12.04 -2.65
N ASP A 59 4.28 11.28 -3.73
CA ASP A 59 3.37 11.67 -4.83
C ASP A 59 1.89 11.53 -4.46
N ALA A 60 1.58 10.97 -3.28
CA ALA A 60 0.23 10.89 -2.73
C ALA A 60 -0.29 12.23 -2.16
N ILE A 61 0.42 13.33 -2.39
CA ILE A 61 -0.05 14.69 -2.10
C ILE A 61 -0.72 15.26 -3.36
N ASP A 62 -1.84 14.68 -3.76
CA ASP A 62 -2.80 15.37 -4.63
C ASP A 62 -4.21 14.95 -4.18
N GLY A 63 -4.69 15.62 -3.13
CA GLY A 63 -5.98 15.34 -2.49
C GLY A 63 -6.09 15.68 -1.00
N MET A 64 -4.97 15.93 -0.31
CA MET A 64 -4.97 16.55 1.03
C MET A 64 -4.71 18.05 0.91
N ASP A 65 -5.73 18.78 0.46
CA ASP A 65 -5.82 20.22 0.69
C ASP A 65 -5.98 20.44 2.21
N GLY A 66 -4.86 20.62 2.93
CA GLY A 66 -4.91 20.99 4.35
C GLY A 66 -3.87 20.43 5.32
N VAL A 67 -2.70 19.92 4.89
CA VAL A 67 -1.58 19.73 5.83
C VAL A 67 -0.48 20.74 5.54
N GLN A 68 -0.50 21.85 6.28
CA GLN A 68 0.66 22.70 6.43
C GLN A 68 1.70 21.97 7.28
N TRP A 69 2.88 21.74 6.70
CA TRP A 69 4.11 21.53 7.47
C TRP A 69 4.83 22.86 7.60
#